data_AF-Q2NB63-F1
#
_entry.id   AF-Q2NB63-F1
#
_cell.length_a   1.000
_cell.length_b   1.000
_cell.length_c   1.000
_cell.angle_alpha   90.00
_cell.angle_beta   90.00
_cell.angle_gamma   90.00
#
_symmetry.space_group_name_H-M   'P 1'
#
loop_
_entity.id
_entity.type
_entity.pdbx_description
1 polymer ?
#
loop_
_entity_poly.entity_id
_entity_poly.type
_entity_poly.pdbx_seq_one_letter_code
_entity_poly.pdbx_strand_id
1 'polypeptide(L)'
;MCLLTRRPEEDFYRLVGAAVAFPTDWRVADKMGLPLAAMHAPIHGYAEQLATGVDRFMAKLKPGALYGRSNWFVVDSSDLCHLPGARVLFAGVTPENAGRRLFARCERQTLRRLPQTGAILFTIGVYVEPLEALPADSVEWLAEAVQAIPPGERERRGIGAYLPALIGYADRRREELTD
;
A
#
# COMPACT_ATOMS: atom_id res chain seq x y z
N MET A 1 3.86 -12.84 -1.72
CA MET A 1 3.26 -13.19 -3.02
C MET A 1 1.86 -13.77 -2.81
N CYS A 2 0.99 -13.62 -3.79
CA CYS A 2 -0.37 -14.13 -3.83
C CYS A 2 -0.61 -14.82 -5.17
N LEU A 3 -1.38 -15.90 -5.16
CA LEU A 3 -1.79 -16.64 -6.35
C LEU A 3 -3.30 -16.49 -6.52
N LEU A 4 -3.71 -16.04 -7.70
CA LEU A 4 -5.09 -15.81 -8.04
C LEU A 4 -5.53 -16.76 -9.15
N THR A 5 -6.70 -17.35 -9.00
CA THR A 5 -7.33 -18.17 -10.05
C THR A 5 -8.79 -17.80 -10.22
N ARG A 6 -9.37 -18.21 -11.34
CA ARG A 6 -10.78 -18.08 -11.65
C ARG A 6 -11.35 -19.46 -11.88
N ARG A 7 -12.52 -19.76 -11.30
CA ARG A 7 -13.22 -21.03 -11.56
C ARG A 7 -13.96 -20.96 -12.90
N PRO A 8 -14.20 -22.08 -13.60
CA PRO A 8 -14.88 -22.08 -14.90
C PRO A 8 -16.22 -21.34 -14.94
N GLU A 9 -16.97 -21.42 -13.84
CA GLU A 9 -18.30 -20.82 -13.65
C GLU A 9 -18.28 -19.37 -13.14
N GLU A 10 -17.09 -18.80 -12.89
CA GLU A 10 -16.93 -17.46 -12.33
C GLU A 10 -16.25 -16.49 -13.31
N ASP A 11 -16.66 -15.22 -13.26
CA ASP A 11 -16.06 -14.14 -14.06
C ASP A 11 -15.05 -13.28 -13.28
N PHE A 12 -14.73 -13.66 -12.05
CA PHE A 12 -13.80 -12.94 -11.18
C PHE A 12 -12.68 -13.83 -10.66
N TYR A 13 -11.57 -13.23 -10.24
CA TYR A 13 -10.43 -13.93 -9.67
C TYR A 13 -10.49 -13.95 -8.14
N ARG A 14 -10.08 -15.08 -7.56
CA ARG A 14 -9.99 -15.31 -6.11
C ARG A 14 -8.57 -15.55 -5.66
N LEU A 15 -8.27 -15.20 -4.41
CA LEU A 15 -7.04 -15.61 -3.74
C LEU A 15 -7.10 -17.11 -3.39
N VAL A 16 -6.18 -17.90 -3.95
CA VAL A 16 -6.12 -19.36 -3.71
C VAL A 16 -4.80 -19.81 -3.10
N GLY A 17 -3.82 -18.92 -3.00
CA GLY A 17 -2.56 -19.19 -2.33
C GLY A 17 -1.88 -17.89 -1.96
N ALA A 18 -1.17 -17.87 -0.84
CA ALA A 18 -0.45 -16.70 -0.39
C ALA A 18 0.75 -17.09 0.46
N ALA A 19 1.86 -16.40 0.24
CA ALA A 19 3.02 -16.37 1.12
C ALA A 19 3.38 -14.91 1.33
N VAL A 20 2.79 -14.28 2.36
CA VAL A 20 2.90 -12.84 2.63
C VAL A 20 3.48 -12.67 4.03
N ALA A 21 4.79 -12.44 4.09
CA ALA A 21 5.50 -12.24 5.35
C ALA A 21 5.34 -10.81 5.90
N PHE A 22 5.17 -9.83 5.01
CA PHE A 22 5.26 -8.40 5.31
C PHE A 22 3.97 -7.66 4.89
N PRO A 23 2.81 -8.00 5.47
CA PRO A 23 1.56 -7.32 5.15
C PRO A 23 1.58 -5.87 5.66
N THR A 24 0.68 -5.07 5.09
CA THR A 24 0.43 -3.68 5.49
C THR A 24 -1.03 -3.58 5.91
N ASP A 25 -1.31 -3.82 7.19
CA ASP A 25 -2.63 -3.71 7.80
C ASP A 25 -3.69 -4.68 7.24
N TRP A 26 -3.32 -5.96 7.08
CA TRP A 26 -4.27 -7.05 6.79
C TRP A 26 -3.67 -8.43 7.11
N ARG A 27 -4.51 -9.48 7.19
CA ARG A 27 -4.06 -10.87 7.39
C ARG A 27 -4.47 -11.76 6.21
N VAL A 28 -3.62 -12.72 5.87
CA VAL A 28 -3.90 -13.69 4.79
C VAL A 28 -5.17 -14.50 5.05
N ALA A 29 -5.37 -14.93 6.31
CA ALA A 29 -6.53 -15.72 6.70
C ALA A 29 -7.85 -15.01 6.36
N ASP A 30 -7.91 -13.70 6.54
CA ASP A 30 -9.09 -12.88 6.29
C ASP A 30 -9.42 -12.73 4.80
N LYS A 31 -8.46 -13.05 3.90
CA LYS A 31 -8.57 -12.84 2.46
C LYS A 31 -8.61 -14.11 1.64
N MET A 32 -8.26 -15.26 2.22
CA MET A 32 -8.18 -16.52 1.49
C MET A 32 -9.53 -16.93 0.91
N GLY A 33 -9.56 -17.33 -0.36
CA GLY A 33 -10.77 -17.73 -1.09
C GLY A 33 -11.67 -16.58 -1.55
N LEU A 34 -11.43 -15.35 -1.10
CA LEU A 34 -12.26 -14.20 -1.46
C LEU A 34 -11.96 -13.69 -2.87
N PRO A 35 -12.98 -13.13 -3.58
CA PRO A 35 -12.76 -12.40 -4.82
C PRO A 35 -12.02 -11.09 -4.57
N LEU A 36 -11.40 -10.53 -5.62
CA LEU A 36 -10.68 -9.25 -5.55
C LEU A 36 -11.52 -8.13 -4.92
N ALA A 37 -12.77 -7.96 -5.32
CA ALA A 37 -13.64 -6.94 -4.75
C ALA A 37 -13.83 -7.08 -3.22
N ALA A 38 -14.09 -8.30 -2.74
CA ALA A 38 -14.28 -8.54 -1.31
C ALA A 38 -12.98 -8.35 -0.50
N MET A 39 -11.83 -8.77 -1.04
CA MET A 39 -10.52 -8.57 -0.40
C MET A 39 -10.14 -7.10 -0.22
N HIS A 40 -10.67 -6.23 -1.08
CA HIS A 40 -10.41 -4.79 -1.08
C HIS A 40 -11.59 -3.97 -0.56
N ALA A 41 -12.64 -4.61 -0.02
CA ALA A 41 -13.80 -3.93 0.56
C ALA A 41 -13.45 -2.84 1.59
N PRO A 42 -12.38 -2.97 2.42
CA PRO A 42 -11.99 -1.89 3.33
C PRO A 42 -11.45 -0.63 2.64
N ILE A 43 -11.03 -0.68 1.37
CA ILE A 43 -10.42 0.46 0.66
C ILE A 43 -11.52 1.38 0.13
N HIS A 44 -11.47 2.64 0.55
CA HIS A 44 -12.48 3.63 0.17
C HIS A 44 -12.51 3.83 -1.36
N GLY A 45 -13.71 3.74 -1.94
CA GLY A 45 -13.95 3.93 -3.38
C GLY A 45 -13.53 2.76 -4.27
N TYR A 46 -12.98 1.65 -3.72
CA TYR A 46 -12.50 0.54 -4.55
C TYR A 46 -13.63 -0.10 -5.36
N ALA A 47 -14.77 -0.40 -4.72
CA ALA A 47 -15.88 -1.09 -5.37
C ALA A 47 -16.47 -0.27 -6.52
N GLU A 48 -16.64 1.03 -6.31
CA GLU A 48 -17.28 1.94 -7.23
C GLU A 48 -16.35 2.38 -8.36
N GLN A 49 -15.06 2.59 -8.06
CA GLN A 49 -14.13 3.24 -9.00
C GLN A 49 -13.16 2.26 -9.67
N LEU A 50 -12.80 1.16 -9.00
CA LEU A 50 -11.68 0.32 -9.42
C LEU A 50 -12.05 -1.12 -9.75
N ALA A 51 -13.01 -1.72 -9.03
CA ALA A 51 -13.28 -3.16 -9.11
C ALA A 51 -13.50 -3.64 -10.55
N THR A 52 -14.38 -2.98 -11.30
CA THR A 52 -14.67 -3.34 -12.70
C THR A 52 -13.44 -3.27 -13.61
N GLY A 53 -12.61 -2.22 -13.44
CA GLY A 53 -11.40 -2.03 -14.23
C GLY A 53 -10.35 -3.08 -13.92
N VAL A 54 -10.17 -3.40 -12.64
CA VAL A 54 -9.25 -4.43 -12.15
C VAL A 54 -9.68 -5.80 -12.66
N ASP A 55 -10.96 -6.17 -12.56
CA ASP A 55 -11.43 -7.48 -13.03
C ASP A 55 -11.23 -7.65 -14.55
N ARG A 56 -11.54 -6.60 -15.33
CA ARG A 56 -11.27 -6.60 -16.78
C ARG A 56 -9.79 -6.73 -17.09
N PHE A 57 -8.94 -6.04 -16.34
CA PHE A 57 -7.48 -6.14 -16.50
C PHE A 57 -6.99 -7.56 -16.20
N MET A 58 -7.43 -8.17 -15.10
CA MET A 58 -7.10 -9.55 -14.73
C MET A 58 -7.59 -10.55 -15.78
N ALA A 59 -8.80 -10.36 -16.34
CA ALA A 59 -9.32 -11.22 -17.39
C ALA A 59 -8.49 -11.13 -18.69
N LYS A 60 -7.99 -9.94 -19.05
CA LYS A 60 -7.24 -9.69 -20.29
C LYS A 60 -5.74 -9.97 -20.21
N LEU A 61 -5.19 -10.13 -19.01
CA LEU A 61 -3.77 -10.46 -18.80
C LEU A 61 -3.38 -11.69 -19.62
N LYS A 62 -2.34 -11.59 -20.46
CA LYS A 62 -1.81 -12.71 -21.26
C LYS A 62 -0.50 -13.24 -20.64
N PRO A 63 -0.16 -14.53 -20.82
CA PRO A 63 1.15 -15.04 -20.43
C PRO A 63 2.29 -14.28 -21.11
N GLY A 64 3.43 -14.17 -20.43
CA GLY A 64 4.64 -13.50 -20.94
C GLY A 64 4.75 -12.02 -20.54
N ALA A 65 3.63 -11.29 -20.48
CA ALA A 65 3.63 -9.90 -20.04
C ALA A 65 3.75 -9.78 -18.51
N LEU A 66 4.59 -8.85 -18.04
CA LEU A 66 4.72 -8.46 -16.64
C LEU A 66 4.25 -7.01 -16.49
N TYR A 67 3.31 -6.78 -15.59
CA TYR A 67 2.82 -5.45 -15.27
C TYR A 67 3.27 -5.07 -13.87
N GLY A 68 3.70 -3.83 -13.71
CA GLY A 68 4.16 -3.28 -12.43
C GLY A 68 3.35 -2.06 -12.03
N ARG A 69 3.16 -1.90 -10.72
CA ARG A 69 2.71 -0.65 -10.11
C ARG A 69 3.39 -0.45 -8.77
N SER A 70 3.31 0.75 -8.24
CA SER A 70 3.68 1.04 -6.87
C SER A 70 2.45 1.35 -6.04
N ASN A 71 2.51 0.96 -4.77
CA ASN A 71 1.63 1.43 -3.72
C ASN A 71 2.50 1.97 -2.58
N TRP A 72 1.99 2.88 -1.77
CA TRP A 72 2.81 3.56 -0.75
C TRP A 72 1.99 3.93 0.48
N PHE A 73 2.71 4.08 1.60
CA PHE A 73 2.19 4.44 2.91
C PHE A 73 3.24 5.25 3.69
N VAL A 74 2.78 5.98 4.70
CA VAL A 74 3.63 6.42 5.81
C VAL A 74 3.36 5.50 6.99
N VAL A 75 4.41 4.99 7.62
CA VAL A 75 4.32 4.10 8.78
C VAL A 75 5.19 4.62 9.92
N ASP A 76 4.94 4.14 11.13
CA ASP A 76 5.55 4.61 12.39
C ASP A 76 6.76 3.77 12.85
N SER A 77 7.25 2.85 12.01
CA SER A 77 8.41 2.01 12.32
C SER A 77 9.08 1.47 11.06
N SER A 78 10.34 1.05 11.18
CA SER A 78 11.04 0.28 10.15
C SER A 78 10.61 -1.19 10.03
N ASP A 79 9.71 -1.67 10.89
CA ASP A 79 9.22 -3.06 10.85
C ASP A 79 8.65 -3.41 9.47
N LEU A 80 9.00 -4.59 8.95
CA LEU A 80 8.48 -5.02 7.65
C LEU A 80 7.04 -5.55 7.75
N CYS A 81 6.65 -6.07 8.92
CA CYS A 81 5.35 -6.68 9.15
C CYS A 81 4.44 -5.73 9.96
N HIS A 82 3.39 -5.20 9.33
CA HIS A 82 2.36 -4.41 10.01
C HIS A 82 1.05 -5.17 10.01
N LEU A 83 0.67 -5.70 11.16
CA LEU A 83 -0.60 -6.40 11.36
C LEU A 83 -1.64 -5.47 12.01
N PRO A 84 -2.93 -5.63 11.68
CA PRO A 84 -3.99 -4.85 12.32
C PRO A 84 -4.00 -5.04 13.83
N GLY A 85 -4.22 -3.94 14.56
CA GLY A 85 -4.43 -3.92 16.01
C GLY A 85 -3.19 -4.10 16.88
N ALA A 86 -1.98 -4.01 16.32
CA ALA A 86 -0.75 -4.34 17.05
C ALA A 86 -0.23 -3.24 17.99
N ARG A 87 -0.57 -1.95 17.77
CA ARG A 87 -0.07 -0.82 18.58
C ARG A 87 -0.92 0.45 18.41
N VAL A 88 -0.75 1.41 19.33
CA VAL A 88 -1.20 2.79 19.13
C VAL A 88 -0.25 3.43 18.12
N LEU A 89 -0.70 3.52 16.86
CA LEU A 89 0.11 4.04 15.76
C LEU A 89 0.43 5.52 15.96
N PHE A 90 1.64 5.93 15.59
CA PHE A 90 2.08 7.34 15.53
C PHE A 90 2.06 8.13 16.86
N ALA A 91 2.00 7.44 18.01
CA ALA A 91 2.01 8.11 19.31
C ALA A 91 3.30 8.92 19.56
N GLY A 92 3.15 10.20 19.92
CA GLY A 92 4.27 11.09 20.24
C GLY A 92 5.11 11.53 19.04
N VAL A 93 4.62 11.33 17.81
CA VAL A 93 5.23 11.91 16.62
C VAL A 93 5.00 13.42 16.64
N THR A 94 6.10 14.17 16.59
CA THR A 94 6.11 15.64 16.50
C THR A 94 6.84 16.06 15.24
N PRO A 95 6.67 17.31 14.77
CA PRO A 95 7.44 17.81 13.65
C PRO A 95 8.94 17.53 13.81
N GLU A 96 9.54 17.79 14.98
CA GLU A 96 10.99 17.69 15.29
C GLU A 96 11.53 16.26 15.25
N ASN A 97 10.67 15.26 15.47
CA ASN A 97 11.08 13.85 15.49
C ASN A 97 10.55 13.03 14.31
N ALA A 98 9.68 13.59 13.47
CA ALA A 98 9.04 12.90 12.36
C ALA A 98 10.04 12.28 11.39
N GLY A 99 11.17 12.92 11.10
CA GLY A 99 12.25 12.37 10.27
C GLY A 99 12.72 10.97 10.70
N ARG A 100 12.79 10.74 12.02
CA ARG A 100 13.26 9.49 12.66
C ARG A 100 12.15 8.51 13.00
N ARG A 101 10.93 9.03 13.19
CA ARG A 101 9.77 8.28 13.70
C ARG A 101 8.78 7.88 12.61
N LEU A 102 8.78 8.58 11.48
CA LEU A 102 8.00 8.24 10.31
C LEU A 102 8.88 7.62 9.24
N PHE A 103 8.32 6.68 8.51
CA PHE A 103 8.98 5.95 7.44
C PHE A 103 8.11 5.96 6.20
N ALA A 104 8.71 6.20 5.04
CA ALA A 104 8.05 5.94 3.77
C ALA A 104 8.12 4.43 3.50
N ARG A 105 6.95 3.81 3.35
CA ARG A 105 6.82 2.40 2.97
C ARG A 105 6.30 2.31 1.56
N CYS A 106 7.10 1.75 0.66
CA CYS A 106 6.76 1.54 -0.73
C CYS A 106 6.61 0.05 -1.05
N GLU A 107 5.56 -0.29 -1.78
CA GLU A 107 5.29 -1.62 -2.27
C GLU A 107 5.44 -1.65 -3.78
N ARG A 108 6.48 -2.31 -4.28
CA ARG A 108 6.63 -2.64 -5.70
C ARG A 108 5.81 -3.88 -6.01
N GLN A 109 4.69 -3.67 -6.66
CA GLN A 109 3.71 -4.70 -6.96
C GLN A 109 3.85 -5.17 -8.40
N THR A 110 3.84 -6.48 -8.65
CA THR A 110 3.85 -7.01 -10.02
C THR A 110 2.79 -8.08 -10.24
N LEU A 111 2.26 -8.13 -11.46
CA LEU A 111 1.26 -9.08 -11.92
C LEU A 111 1.72 -9.77 -13.21
N ARG A 112 1.65 -11.10 -13.23
CA ARG A 112 1.89 -11.91 -14.42
C ARG A 112 0.97 -13.13 -14.46
N ARG A 113 0.51 -13.50 -15.65
CA ARG A 113 -0.16 -14.79 -15.86
C ARG A 113 0.87 -15.89 -16.10
N LEU A 114 0.73 -17.01 -15.39
CA LEU A 114 1.55 -18.19 -15.57
C LEU A 114 1.10 -18.97 -16.82
N PRO A 115 2.00 -19.34 -17.74
CA PRO A 115 1.61 -19.91 -19.04
C PRO A 115 0.98 -21.30 -18.95
N GLN A 116 1.40 -22.14 -18.00
CA GLN A 116 0.91 -23.52 -17.89
C GLN A 116 -0.42 -23.62 -17.16
N THR A 117 -0.59 -22.88 -16.06
CA THR A 117 -1.78 -22.99 -15.19
C THR A 117 -2.83 -21.92 -15.46
N GLY A 118 -2.46 -20.84 -16.15
CA GLY A 118 -3.32 -19.67 -16.31
C GLY A 118 -3.54 -18.86 -15.03
N ALA A 119 -2.97 -19.27 -13.89
CA ALA A 119 -3.06 -18.52 -12.64
C ALA A 119 -2.34 -17.17 -12.74
N ILE A 120 -2.80 -16.17 -11.99
CA ILE A 120 -2.15 -14.87 -11.91
C ILE A 120 -1.29 -14.84 -10.64
N LEU A 121 0.00 -14.63 -10.83
CA LEU A 121 0.94 -14.40 -9.74
C LEU A 121 1.03 -12.91 -9.46
N PHE A 122 0.73 -12.54 -8.22
CA PHE A 122 0.89 -11.20 -7.68
C PHE A 122 2.05 -11.16 -6.67
N THR A 123 3.04 -10.31 -6.90
CA THR A 123 4.16 -10.12 -5.97
C THR A 123 4.12 -8.75 -5.35
N ILE A 124 4.64 -8.63 -4.12
CA ILE A 124 4.71 -7.38 -3.36
C ILE A 124 6.12 -7.33 -2.78
N GLY A 125 6.98 -6.47 -3.34
CA GLY A 125 8.29 -6.15 -2.78
C GLY A 125 8.17 -4.93 -1.88
N VAL A 126 8.62 -5.04 -0.63
CA VAL A 126 8.47 -3.99 0.39
C VAL A 126 9.80 -3.28 0.60
N TYR A 127 9.75 -1.95 0.60
CA TYR A 127 10.87 -1.06 0.88
C TYR A 127 10.42 -0.07 1.95
N VAL A 128 11.26 0.16 2.95
CA VAL A 128 10.95 1.05 4.09
C VAL A 128 12.18 1.90 4.37
N GLU A 129 12.00 3.22 4.41
CA GLU A 129 13.09 4.17 4.67
C GLU A 129 12.60 5.27 5.63
N PRO A 130 13.36 5.66 6.66
CA PRO A 130 13.02 6.81 7.50
C PRO A 130 12.98 8.09 6.66
N LEU A 131 12.09 9.02 7.03
CA LEU A 131 11.93 10.26 6.26
C LEU A 131 13.17 11.17 6.29
N GLU A 132 14.06 11.04 7.28
CA GLU A 132 15.32 11.78 7.34
C GLU A 132 16.36 11.33 6.31
N ALA A 133 16.28 10.08 5.85
CA ALA A 133 17.16 9.58 4.81
C ALA A 133 16.66 9.92 3.39
N LEU A 134 15.44 10.47 3.27
CA LEU A 134 14.89 10.90 2.00
C LEU A 134 15.33 12.32 1.63
N PRO A 135 15.50 12.62 0.32
CA PRO A 135 15.63 13.97 -0.18
C PRO A 135 14.47 14.87 0.28
N ALA A 136 14.75 16.15 0.55
CA ALA A 136 13.73 17.07 1.09
C ALA A 136 12.55 17.28 0.13
N ASP A 137 12.81 17.35 -1.18
CA ASP A 137 11.77 17.43 -2.22
C ASP A 137 10.86 16.20 -2.22
N SER A 138 11.40 15.01 -1.93
CA SER A 138 10.63 13.77 -1.80
C SER A 138 9.76 13.76 -0.55
N VAL A 139 10.26 14.32 0.57
CA VAL A 139 9.48 14.50 1.81
C VAL A 139 8.34 15.49 1.60
N GLU A 140 8.62 16.60 0.92
CA GLU A 140 7.61 17.59 0.53
C GLU A 140 6.52 16.97 -0.34
N TRP A 141 6.91 16.30 -1.43
CA TRP A 141 5.97 15.63 -2.33
C TRP A 141 5.11 14.59 -1.59
N LEU A 142 5.71 13.85 -0.66
CA LEU A 142 4.99 12.90 0.18
C LEU A 142 3.97 13.61 1.08
N ALA A 143 4.32 14.75 1.69
CA ALA A 143 3.40 15.54 2.51
C ALA A 143 2.21 16.05 1.67
N GLU A 144 2.44 16.55 0.45
CA GLU A 144 1.39 16.94 -0.48
C GLU A 144 0.51 15.76 -0.90
N ALA A 145 1.13 14.63 -1.24
CA ALA A 145 0.42 13.43 -1.66
C ALA A 145 -0.47 12.87 -0.54
N VAL A 146 -0.01 12.90 0.73
CA VAL A 146 -0.82 12.50 1.89
C VAL A 146 -2.01 13.45 2.09
N GLN A 147 -1.82 14.75 1.89
CA GLN A 147 -2.92 15.73 1.94
C GLN A 147 -3.95 15.50 0.83
N ALA A 148 -3.54 15.05 -0.35
CA ALA A 148 -4.46 14.80 -1.46
C ALA A 148 -5.33 13.55 -1.29
N ILE A 149 -5.05 12.68 -0.31
CA ILE A 149 -5.83 11.44 -0.08
C ILE A 149 -7.27 11.79 0.34
N PRO A 150 -8.32 11.14 -0.23
CA PRO A 150 -9.71 11.41 0.14
C PRO A 150 -10.01 11.10 1.61
N PRO A 151 -10.94 11.84 2.27
CA PRO A 151 -11.21 11.69 3.70
C PRO A 151 -11.46 10.25 4.19
N GLY A 152 -12.24 9.45 3.46
CA GLY A 152 -12.51 8.06 3.85
C GLY A 152 -11.27 7.16 3.85
N GLU A 153 -10.31 7.42 2.96
CA GLU A 153 -9.04 6.69 2.93
C GLU A 153 -8.04 7.26 3.95
N ARG A 154 -8.19 8.53 4.38
CA ARG A 154 -7.38 9.14 5.44
C ARG A 154 -7.58 8.47 6.78
N GLU A 155 -8.84 8.21 7.15
CA GLU A 155 -9.17 7.54 8.40
C GLU A 155 -8.56 6.14 8.44
N ARG A 156 -8.76 5.35 7.38
CA ARG A 156 -8.21 4.00 7.25
C ARG A 156 -6.69 3.95 7.36
N ARG A 157 -6.00 4.97 6.85
CA ARG A 157 -4.53 5.08 6.87
C ARG A 157 -4.00 5.76 8.14
N GLY A 158 -4.85 6.16 9.08
CA GLY A 158 -4.44 6.88 10.29
C GLY A 158 -3.80 8.25 10.01
N ILE A 159 -4.10 8.87 8.86
CA ILE A 159 -3.43 10.10 8.39
C ILE A 159 -3.56 11.23 9.41
N GLY A 160 -4.73 11.36 10.05
CA GLY A 160 -4.96 12.41 11.04
C GLY A 160 -3.99 12.37 12.22
N ALA A 161 -3.43 11.21 12.55
CA ALA A 161 -2.53 11.05 13.70
C ALA A 161 -1.12 11.58 13.46
N TYR A 162 -0.67 11.69 12.20
CA TYR A 162 0.70 12.07 11.87
C TYR A 162 0.81 13.24 10.88
N LEU A 163 -0.27 13.60 10.17
CA LEU A 163 -0.22 14.60 9.11
C LEU A 163 0.34 15.97 9.57
N PRO A 164 -0.04 16.54 10.73
CA PRO A 164 0.53 17.80 11.18
C PRO A 164 2.05 17.72 11.41
N ALA A 165 2.53 16.59 11.94
CA ALA A 165 3.95 16.38 12.15
C ALA A 165 4.72 16.19 10.83
N LEU A 166 4.13 15.49 9.86
CA LEU A 166 4.71 15.33 8.53
C LEU A 166 4.85 16.68 7.81
N ILE A 167 3.81 17.51 7.83
CA ILE A 167 3.84 18.85 7.21
C ILE A 167 4.91 19.71 7.88
N GLY A 168 4.87 19.83 9.22
CA GLY A 168 5.85 20.65 9.93
C GLY A 168 7.29 20.14 9.77
N TYR A 169 7.50 18.84 9.55
CA TYR A 169 8.81 18.30 9.21
C TYR A 169 9.23 18.68 7.78
N ALA A 170 8.35 18.56 6.80
CA ALA A 170 8.61 18.98 5.42
C ALA A 170 8.97 20.46 5.33
N ASP A 171 8.24 21.33 6.04
CA ASP A 171 8.48 22.77 6.04
C ASP A 171 9.88 23.12 6.59
N ARG A 172 10.29 22.52 7.72
CA ARG A 172 11.65 22.74 8.25
C ARG A 172 12.75 22.24 7.32
N ARG A 173 12.53 21.08 6.67
CA ARG A 173 13.51 20.53 5.71
C ARG A 173 13.70 21.42 4.49
N ARG A 174 12.66 22.16 4.10
CA ARG A 174 12.70 23.16 3.03
C ARG A 174 13.49 24.39 3.46
N GLU A 175 13.23 24.90 4.67
CA GLU A 175 13.94 26.05 5.25
C GLU A 175 15.47 25.78 5.36
N GLU A 176 15.86 24.58 5.82
CA GLU A 176 17.26 24.13 5.90
C GLU A 176 18.02 24.14 4.56
N LEU A 177 17.32 24.08 3.43
CA LEU A 177 17.92 24.10 2.09
C LEU A 177 17.99 25.50 1.47
N THR A 178 17.26 26.46 2.04
CA THR A 178 17.24 27.85 1.57
C THR A 178 18.25 28.75 2.28
N ASP A 179 18.82 28.28 3.40
CA ASP A 179 19.92 28.92 4.15
C ASP A 179 21.30 28.41 3.70
#